data_AF-A0A084R1Q1-F1
#
_entry.id   AF-A0A084R1Q1-F1
#
_cell.length_a   1.000
_cell.length_b   1.000
_cell.length_c   1.000
_cell.angle_alpha   90.00
_cell.angle_beta   90.00
_cell.angle_gamma   90.00
#
_symmetry.space_group_name_H-M   'P 1'
#
loop_
_entity.id
_entity.type
_entity.pdbx_description
1 polymer ?
#
loop_
_entity_poly.entity_id
_entity_poly.type
_entity_poly.pdbx_seq_one_letter_code
_entity_poly.pdbx_strand_id
1 'polypeptide(L)'
;MSGTSSNRTDVWVLSGASGFQKITRKVETGHLETSAAQFDFALVEWNADGTLDLVVIRKNGTGSNSTEVHILSGASNFQKFILQTGTVLPETDETFSFGTGKCGTGCKPDLFAIKKSKISTNRTEVHVLSGASGSQDYVLQKGTALEETGAMHDFLVADWNADRCPGLIAVRKSDSTSKSTDGHQPIRNLSCTKKRH
;
A
#
# COMPACT_ATOMS: atom_id res chain seq x y z
N MET A 1 11.57 -22.28 -7.19
CA MET A 1 11.72 -21.65 -8.51
C MET A 1 11.28 -20.21 -8.36
N SER A 2 12.22 -19.30 -8.04
CA SER A 2 11.91 -17.91 -7.72
C SER A 2 12.56 -17.02 -8.77
N GLY A 3 11.81 -16.81 -9.85
CA GLY A 3 12.16 -15.89 -10.92
C GLY A 3 10.96 -15.72 -11.83
N THR A 4 10.64 -14.49 -12.18
CA THR A 4 9.73 -14.19 -13.30
C THR A 4 10.40 -14.65 -14.59
N SER A 5 9.67 -15.26 -15.52
CA SER A 5 10.26 -15.79 -16.77
C SER A 5 10.88 -14.71 -17.68
N SER A 6 10.65 -13.45 -17.36
CA SER A 6 10.93 -12.26 -18.18
C SER A 6 11.96 -11.30 -17.56
N ASN A 7 12.47 -11.56 -16.33
CA ASN A 7 13.22 -10.59 -15.52
C ASN A 7 12.47 -9.26 -15.31
N ARG A 8 11.13 -9.26 -15.44
CA ARG A 8 10.24 -8.11 -15.27
C ARG A 8 9.21 -8.43 -14.23
N THR A 9 8.69 -7.39 -13.57
CA THR A 9 7.54 -7.58 -12.67
C THR A 9 6.31 -7.90 -13.50
N ASP A 10 5.65 -9.02 -13.20
CA ASP A 10 4.41 -9.48 -13.85
C ASP A 10 3.16 -8.99 -13.10
N VAL A 11 2.15 -8.55 -13.85
CA VAL A 11 0.83 -8.16 -13.32
C VAL A 11 -0.27 -8.95 -14.02
N TRP A 12 -1.16 -9.55 -13.23
CA TRP A 12 -2.39 -10.19 -13.69
C TRP A 12 -3.61 -9.42 -13.21
N VAL A 13 -4.54 -9.13 -14.12
CA VAL A 13 -5.84 -8.54 -13.78
C VAL A 13 -6.91 -9.59 -14.00
N LEU A 14 -7.70 -9.86 -12.96
CA LEU A 14 -8.80 -10.82 -12.98
C LEU A 14 -10.14 -10.06 -12.97
N SER A 15 -11.12 -10.55 -13.72
CA SER A 15 -12.42 -9.88 -13.82
C SER A 15 -13.34 -10.22 -12.66
N GLY A 16 -13.75 -9.21 -11.89
CA GLY A 16 -14.80 -9.37 -10.87
C GLY A 16 -16.15 -9.82 -11.46
N ALA A 17 -16.51 -9.36 -12.67
CA ALA A 17 -17.75 -9.79 -13.35
C ALA A 17 -17.77 -11.28 -13.69
N SER A 18 -16.59 -11.92 -13.79
CA SER A 18 -16.46 -13.37 -13.98
C SER A 18 -16.38 -14.16 -12.67
N GLY A 19 -16.58 -13.53 -11.52
CA GLY A 19 -16.26 -14.15 -10.22
C GLY A 19 -14.77 -14.46 -10.09
N PHE A 20 -13.92 -13.60 -10.68
CA PHE A 20 -12.46 -13.77 -10.75
C PHE A 20 -11.97 -15.03 -11.49
N GLN A 21 -12.82 -15.70 -12.28
CA GLN A 21 -12.42 -16.89 -13.04
C GLN A 21 -11.73 -16.56 -14.38
N LYS A 22 -11.75 -15.30 -14.82
CA LYS A 22 -11.13 -14.85 -16.07
C LYS A 22 -9.99 -13.86 -15.82
N ILE A 23 -8.79 -14.23 -16.26
CA ILE A 23 -7.69 -13.27 -16.46
C ILE A 23 -8.05 -12.39 -17.66
N THR A 24 -8.26 -11.10 -17.42
CA THR A 24 -8.51 -10.11 -18.49
C THR A 24 -7.22 -9.49 -19.00
N ARG A 25 -6.13 -9.58 -18.23
CA ARG A 25 -4.86 -8.97 -18.60
C ARG A 25 -3.70 -9.70 -17.93
N LYS A 26 -2.65 -9.99 -18.69
CA LYS A 26 -1.32 -10.41 -18.21
C LYS A 26 -0.31 -9.46 -18.84
N VAL A 27 0.50 -8.81 -18.01
CA VAL A 27 1.41 -7.75 -18.44
C VAL A 27 2.76 -7.95 -17.77
N GLU A 28 3.82 -8.00 -18.57
CA GLU A 28 5.19 -7.77 -18.12
C GLU A 28 5.41 -6.26 -18.06
N THR A 29 5.65 -5.71 -16.88
CA THR A 29 5.74 -4.24 -16.72
C THR A 29 7.06 -3.67 -17.20
N GLY A 30 7.12 -2.34 -17.34
CA GLY A 30 8.37 -1.60 -17.55
C GLY A 30 9.34 -1.65 -16.36
N HIS A 31 8.91 -2.19 -15.21
CA HIS A 31 9.76 -2.37 -14.03
C HIS A 31 10.48 -3.72 -14.07
N LEU A 32 11.77 -3.73 -13.70
CA LEU A 32 12.55 -4.96 -13.58
C LEU A 32 11.98 -5.88 -12.48
N GLU A 33 12.53 -7.09 -12.41
CA GLU A 33 12.20 -8.07 -11.39
C GLU A 33 12.27 -7.48 -9.97
N THR A 34 11.32 -7.92 -9.14
CA THR A 34 11.12 -7.45 -7.77
C THR A 34 11.15 -8.63 -6.80
N SER A 35 11.48 -8.36 -5.54
CA SER A 35 11.51 -9.35 -4.47
C SER A 35 10.52 -8.98 -3.36
N ALA A 36 9.92 -10.00 -2.72
CA ALA A 36 8.95 -9.79 -1.64
C ALA A 36 9.56 -9.06 -0.42
N ALA A 37 10.86 -9.21 -0.19
CA ALA A 37 11.56 -8.56 0.92
C ALA A 37 11.78 -7.06 0.68
N GLN A 38 11.98 -6.64 -0.57
CA GLN A 38 12.41 -5.27 -0.88
C GLN A 38 11.32 -4.41 -1.48
N PHE A 39 10.23 -5.00 -1.98
CA PHE A 39 9.21 -4.27 -2.70
C PHE A 39 7.83 -4.44 -2.10
N ASP A 40 7.08 -3.35 -2.09
CA ASP A 40 5.64 -3.30 -1.85
C ASP A 40 4.95 -2.63 -3.03
N PHE A 41 3.64 -2.84 -3.15
CA PHE A 41 2.85 -2.38 -4.30
C PHE A 41 1.54 -1.75 -3.87
N ALA A 42 1.09 -0.75 -4.63
CA ALA A 42 -0.25 -0.19 -4.52
C ALA A 42 -0.77 0.18 -5.91
N LEU A 43 -2.08 0.46 -6.00
CA LEU A 43 -2.72 0.98 -7.20
C LEU A 43 -3.39 2.30 -6.86
N VAL A 44 -3.16 3.33 -7.67
CA VAL A 44 -3.73 4.66 -7.48
C VAL A 44 -4.03 5.32 -8.81
N GLU A 45 -4.94 6.29 -8.83
CA GLU A 45 -5.11 7.18 -9.98
C GLU A 45 -4.14 8.37 -9.82
N TRP A 46 -2.94 8.31 -10.42
CA TRP A 46 -1.87 9.28 -10.16
C TRP A 46 -1.95 10.53 -11.04
N ASN A 47 -2.38 10.36 -12.29
CA ASN A 47 -2.47 11.41 -13.31
C ASN A 47 -3.92 11.79 -13.66
N ALA A 48 -4.92 11.24 -12.96
CA ALA A 48 -6.34 11.50 -13.19
C ALA A 48 -6.83 11.19 -14.62
N ASP A 49 -6.26 10.17 -15.27
CA ASP A 49 -6.64 9.73 -16.62
C ASP A 49 -7.77 8.69 -16.66
N GLY A 50 -8.39 8.38 -15.51
CA GLY A 50 -9.44 7.37 -15.38
C GLY A 50 -8.94 5.93 -15.32
N THR A 51 -7.62 5.70 -15.34
CA THR A 51 -7.00 4.38 -15.18
C THR A 51 -6.15 4.33 -13.91
N LEU A 52 -6.16 3.18 -13.23
CA LEU A 52 -5.24 2.96 -12.10
C LEU A 52 -3.82 2.74 -12.59
N ASP A 53 -2.89 3.49 -12.01
CA ASP A 53 -1.44 3.38 -12.16
C ASP A 53 -0.85 2.46 -11.09
N LEU A 54 0.24 1.77 -11.42
CA LEU A 54 0.96 0.89 -10.50
C LEU A 54 2.00 1.70 -9.73
N VAL A 55 1.88 1.70 -8.41
CA VAL A 55 2.90 2.21 -7.49
C VAL A 55 3.78 1.05 -7.09
N VAL A 56 5.07 1.15 -7.38
CA VAL A 56 6.12 0.23 -6.91
C VAL A 56 6.94 0.96 -5.86
N ILE A 57 7.00 0.41 -4.66
CA ILE A 57 7.72 0.98 -3.52
C ILE A 57 8.92 0.09 -3.28
N ARG A 58 10.13 0.61 -3.48
CA ARG A 58 11.37 -0.09 -3.20
C ARG A 58 11.92 0.39 -1.86
N LYS A 59 11.94 -0.52 -0.90
CA LYS A 59 12.27 -0.21 0.50
C LYS A 59 13.75 0.04 0.72
N ASN A 60 14.62 -0.80 0.17
CA ASN A 60 16.07 -0.74 0.40
C ASN A 60 16.91 -1.24 -0.79
N GLY A 61 18.23 -1.11 -0.65
CA GLY A 61 19.19 -1.44 -1.70
C GLY A 61 18.95 -0.59 -2.95
N THR A 62 18.61 0.66 -2.74
CA THR A 62 18.14 1.64 -3.73
C THR A 62 19.30 2.40 -4.36
N GLY A 63 19.05 3.05 -5.50
CA GLY A 63 20.07 3.92 -6.13
C GLY A 63 20.18 5.28 -5.45
N SER A 64 19.11 5.72 -4.80
CA SER A 64 19.00 7.01 -4.10
C SER A 64 19.44 6.98 -2.63
N ASN A 65 19.75 5.81 -2.06
CA ASN A 65 19.96 5.61 -0.61
C ASN A 65 18.77 6.04 0.25
N SER A 66 17.56 5.95 -0.31
CA SER A 66 16.29 6.33 0.30
C SER A 66 15.23 5.33 -0.14
N THR A 67 14.08 5.24 0.54
CA THR A 67 12.96 4.48 -0.04
C THR A 67 12.59 5.11 -1.39
N GLU A 68 12.44 4.32 -2.46
CA GLU A 68 12.09 4.80 -3.81
C GLU A 68 10.63 4.52 -4.14
N VAL A 69 10.00 5.43 -4.88
CA VAL A 69 8.68 5.24 -5.47
C VAL A 69 8.78 5.34 -6.98
N HIS A 70 8.29 4.32 -7.67
CA HIS A 70 8.11 4.30 -9.11
C HIS A 70 6.63 4.17 -9.46
N ILE A 71 6.12 5.06 -10.30
CA ILE A 71 4.74 5.07 -10.78
C ILE A 71 4.72 4.66 -12.24
N LEU A 72 4.02 3.58 -12.58
CA LEU A 72 3.86 3.10 -13.96
C LEU A 72 2.44 3.33 -14.46
N SER A 73 2.30 3.92 -15.63
CA SER A 73 1.01 4.33 -16.19
C SER A 73 0.13 3.14 -16.52
N GLY A 74 -1.07 3.06 -15.94
CA GLY A 74 -2.07 2.04 -16.25
C GLY A 74 -2.53 2.09 -17.71
N ALA A 75 -2.74 3.31 -18.23
CA ALA A 75 -3.09 3.56 -19.62
C ALA A 75 -2.02 3.08 -20.62
N SER A 76 -0.75 3.07 -20.22
CA SER A 76 0.37 2.54 -21.02
C SER A 76 0.53 1.02 -20.93
N ASN A 77 -0.39 0.33 -20.28
CA ASN A 77 -0.21 -1.02 -19.80
C ASN A 77 1.00 -1.22 -18.87
N PHE A 78 1.21 -0.31 -17.92
CA PHE A 78 2.34 -0.31 -16.99
C PHE A 78 3.72 -0.37 -17.68
N GLN A 79 3.83 0.07 -18.94
CA GLN A 79 5.08 0.08 -19.68
C GLN A 79 5.89 1.36 -19.47
N LYS A 80 5.20 2.49 -19.25
CA LYS A 80 5.82 3.81 -19.12
C LYS A 80 5.80 4.26 -17.67
N PHE A 81 6.95 4.75 -17.21
CA PHE A 81 7.03 5.45 -15.93
C PHE A 81 6.42 6.85 -16.06
N ILE A 82 5.57 7.21 -15.10
CA ILE A 82 5.11 8.58 -14.87
C ILE A 82 6.07 9.30 -13.91
N LEU A 83 6.57 8.58 -12.90
CA LEU A 83 7.49 9.09 -11.89
C LEU A 83 8.47 7.99 -11.48
N GLN A 84 9.73 8.36 -11.26
CA GLN A 84 10.73 7.54 -10.58
C GLN A 84 11.57 8.46 -9.70
N THR A 85 11.53 8.26 -8.38
CA THR A 85 12.25 9.15 -7.48
C THR A 85 12.53 8.49 -6.13
N GLY A 86 13.63 8.93 -5.49
CA GLY A 86 13.85 8.70 -4.07
C GLY A 86 12.90 9.57 -3.25
N THR A 87 12.47 9.05 -2.11
CA THR A 87 11.59 9.77 -1.19
C THR A 87 12.39 10.46 -0.09
N VAL A 88 11.73 11.29 0.71
CA VAL A 88 12.33 11.87 1.92
C VAL A 88 12.51 10.85 3.06
N LEU A 89 11.96 9.65 2.91
CA LEU A 89 12.13 8.56 3.86
C LEU A 89 13.47 7.84 3.60
N PRO A 90 14.27 7.54 4.63
CA PRO A 90 15.45 6.69 4.46
C PRO A 90 15.04 5.31 3.92
N GLU A 91 16.03 4.48 3.57
CA GLU A 91 15.73 3.09 3.27
C GLU A 91 14.99 2.41 4.44
N THR A 92 14.01 1.60 4.08
CA THR A 92 13.10 0.91 4.98
C THR A 92 13.24 -0.61 4.87
N ASP A 93 12.58 -1.32 5.78
CA ASP A 93 12.57 -2.78 5.86
C ASP A 93 11.18 -3.31 6.22
N GLU A 94 11.10 -4.56 6.66
CA GLU A 94 9.87 -5.24 7.09
C GLU A 94 9.18 -4.60 8.32
N THR A 95 9.85 -3.69 9.02
CA THR A 95 9.25 -2.90 10.10
C THR A 95 8.31 -1.81 9.57
N PHE A 96 8.32 -1.55 8.26
CA PHE A 96 7.39 -0.63 7.62
C PHE A 96 6.23 -1.37 6.94
N SER A 97 5.09 -0.70 6.91
CA SER A 97 3.97 -1.00 6.03
C SER A 97 3.64 0.24 5.22
N PHE A 98 3.18 0.04 3.98
CA PHE A 98 2.89 1.14 3.09
C PHE A 98 1.43 1.14 2.66
N GLY A 99 0.89 2.34 2.50
CA GLY A 99 -0.42 2.57 1.91
C GLY A 99 -0.37 3.82 1.04
N THR A 100 -1.43 4.04 0.28
CA THR A 100 -1.59 5.25 -0.52
C THR A 100 -2.99 5.79 -0.30
N GLY A 101 -3.13 7.10 -0.38
CA GLY A 101 -4.41 7.73 -0.16
C GLY A 101 -4.33 9.22 -0.42
N LYS A 102 -5.45 9.83 -0.79
CA LYS A 102 -5.49 11.26 -1.08
C LYS A 102 -5.75 12.05 0.19
N CYS A 103 -4.75 12.72 0.76
CA CYS A 103 -4.96 13.63 1.88
C CYS A 103 -5.02 15.08 1.39
N GLY A 104 -5.98 15.87 1.88
CA GLY A 104 -6.05 17.32 1.60
C GLY A 104 -6.40 17.70 0.15
N THR A 105 -5.91 18.87 -0.29
CA THR A 105 -6.28 19.52 -1.56
C THR A 105 -5.39 19.17 -2.75
N GLY A 106 -4.33 18.36 -2.54
CA GLY A 106 -3.42 17.94 -3.60
C GLY A 106 -4.14 17.09 -4.65
N CYS A 107 -3.77 17.22 -5.93
CA CYS A 107 -4.36 16.42 -7.01
C CYS A 107 -3.78 14.99 -7.08
N LYS A 108 -2.68 14.70 -6.37
CA LYS A 108 -1.97 13.43 -6.41
C LYS A 108 -2.14 12.67 -5.08
N PRO A 109 -2.29 11.34 -5.10
CA PRO A 109 -2.30 10.52 -3.90
C PRO A 109 -0.97 10.62 -3.13
N ASP A 110 -1.05 10.70 -1.81
CA ASP A 110 0.10 10.69 -0.90
C ASP A 110 0.53 9.26 -0.58
N LEU A 111 1.81 9.10 -0.20
CA LEU A 111 2.35 7.85 0.31
C LEU A 111 2.31 7.86 1.83
N PHE A 112 1.69 6.84 2.41
CA PHE A 112 1.68 6.60 3.84
C PHE A 112 2.72 5.51 4.15
N ALA A 113 3.70 5.84 4.98
CA ALA A 113 4.66 4.89 5.53
C ALA A 113 4.39 4.74 7.03
N ILE A 114 4.11 3.51 7.46
CA ILE A 114 3.77 3.18 8.84
C ILE A 114 4.93 2.40 9.43
N LYS A 115 5.67 3.02 10.35
CA LYS A 115 6.76 2.38 11.07
C LYS A 115 6.21 1.66 12.29
N LYS A 116 6.23 0.33 12.23
CA LYS A 116 5.58 -0.55 13.22
C LYS A 116 6.42 -0.76 14.47
N SER A 117 7.73 -0.95 14.30
CA SER A 117 8.66 -1.32 15.38
C SER A 117 10.05 -0.70 15.20
N LYS A 118 10.93 -0.93 16.19
CA LYS A 118 12.29 -0.32 16.27
C LYS A 118 12.19 1.22 16.25
N ILE A 119 11.27 1.72 17.05
CA ILE A 119 10.90 3.13 17.16
C ILE A 119 11.40 3.69 18.49
N SER A 120 11.95 4.90 18.49
CA SER A 120 12.44 5.56 19.71
C SER A 120 11.31 6.14 20.56
N THR A 121 10.10 6.24 20.00
CA THR A 121 8.92 6.87 20.62
C THR A 121 8.01 5.89 21.37
N ASN A 122 8.26 4.58 21.27
CA ASN A 122 7.39 3.50 21.77
C ASN A 122 5.94 3.51 21.21
N ARG A 123 5.65 4.32 20.18
CA ARG A 123 4.35 4.43 19.50
C ARG A 123 4.50 4.17 18.02
N THR A 124 3.66 3.33 17.43
CA THR A 124 3.62 3.17 15.96
C THR A 124 3.61 4.53 15.28
N GLU A 125 4.53 4.79 14.36
CA GLU A 125 4.69 6.09 13.72
C GLU A 125 4.07 6.08 12.32
N VAL A 126 3.38 7.17 11.96
CA VAL A 126 2.90 7.40 10.60
C VAL A 126 3.64 8.57 9.98
N HIS A 127 4.17 8.35 8.79
CA HIS A 127 4.78 9.35 7.93
C HIS A 127 3.94 9.46 6.66
N VAL A 128 3.44 10.65 6.37
CA VAL A 128 2.67 10.94 5.14
C VAL A 128 3.54 11.80 4.26
N LEU A 129 3.83 11.32 3.04
CA LEU A 129 4.70 11.97 2.08
C LEU A 129 3.85 12.52 0.92
N SER A 130 4.07 13.78 0.58
CA SER A 130 3.26 14.52 -0.39
C SER A 130 3.39 13.96 -1.80
N GLY A 131 2.30 13.45 -2.35
CA GLY A 131 2.24 13.02 -3.74
C GLY A 131 2.48 14.19 -4.71
N ALA A 132 2.09 15.41 -4.31
CA ALA A 132 2.29 16.61 -5.11
C ALA A 132 3.77 16.97 -5.32
N SER A 133 4.64 16.64 -4.36
CA SER A 133 6.10 16.79 -4.49
C SER A 133 6.81 15.53 -4.97
N GLY A 134 6.06 14.50 -5.39
CA GLY A 134 6.65 13.21 -5.75
C GLY A 134 7.22 12.46 -4.55
N SER A 135 6.62 12.62 -3.36
CA SER A 135 7.07 12.04 -2.08
C SER A 135 8.39 12.60 -1.53
N GLN A 136 8.75 13.84 -1.90
CA GLN A 136 9.96 14.51 -1.39
C GLN A 136 9.72 15.38 -0.16
N ASP A 137 8.46 15.63 0.21
CA ASP A 137 8.11 16.41 1.39
C ASP A 137 7.24 15.60 2.34
N TYR A 138 7.42 15.81 3.64
CA TYR A 138 6.49 15.32 4.64
C TYR A 138 5.28 16.24 4.75
N VAL A 139 4.09 15.66 4.61
CA VAL A 139 2.83 16.27 5.02
C VAL A 139 2.64 16.12 6.53
N LEU A 140 2.99 14.95 7.07
CA LEU A 140 2.84 14.63 8.49
C LEU A 140 3.87 13.59 8.92
N GLN A 141 4.40 13.73 10.14
CA GLN A 141 5.20 12.71 10.82
C GLN A 141 4.82 12.71 12.29
N LYS A 142 4.25 11.60 12.78
CA LYS A 142 3.76 11.56 14.15
C LYS A 142 3.64 10.14 14.71
N GLY A 143 3.90 9.98 16.00
CA GLY A 143 3.44 8.80 16.75
C GLY A 143 1.91 8.75 16.79
N THR A 144 1.35 7.59 16.50
CA THR A 144 -0.09 7.33 16.58
C THR A 144 -0.51 7.09 18.04
N ALA A 145 -1.81 6.93 18.27
CA ALA A 145 -2.32 6.51 19.58
C ALA A 145 -1.99 5.03 19.89
N LEU A 146 -1.56 4.25 18.90
CA LEU A 146 -1.16 2.86 19.12
C LEU A 146 0.24 2.80 19.74
N GLU A 147 0.43 1.87 20.68
CA GLU A 147 1.76 1.45 21.14
C GLU A 147 2.59 0.91 19.95
N GLU A 148 3.84 0.53 20.22
CA GLU A 148 4.65 -0.22 19.26
C GLU A 148 3.91 -1.47 18.77
N THR A 149 3.89 -1.66 17.45
CA THR A 149 3.27 -2.80 16.76
C THR A 149 4.34 -3.72 16.16
N GLY A 150 4.01 -4.54 15.17
CA GLY A 150 4.96 -5.50 14.61
C GLY A 150 4.33 -6.39 13.55
N ALA A 151 4.94 -7.55 13.29
CA ALA A 151 4.50 -8.49 12.23
C ALA A 151 3.05 -8.99 12.40
N MET A 152 2.52 -8.97 13.62
CA MET A 152 1.13 -9.32 13.93
C MET A 152 0.12 -8.22 13.62
N HIS A 153 0.55 -7.11 13.03
CA HIS A 153 -0.33 -6.02 12.62
C HIS A 153 -0.23 -5.80 11.12
N ASP A 154 -1.39 -5.74 10.48
CA ASP A 154 -1.53 -5.18 9.13
C ASP A 154 -2.13 -3.78 9.24
N PHE A 155 -1.76 -2.92 8.31
CA PHE A 155 -2.25 -1.56 8.23
C PHE A 155 -2.91 -1.32 6.88
N LEU A 156 -4.07 -0.67 6.91
CA LEU A 156 -4.82 -0.25 5.75
C LEU A 156 -5.01 1.26 5.81
N VAL A 157 -4.93 1.91 4.65
CA VAL A 157 -5.18 3.34 4.49
C VAL A 157 -6.44 3.49 3.67
N ALA A 158 -7.48 4.09 4.28
CA ALA A 158 -8.78 4.27 3.63
C ALA A 158 -9.53 5.44 4.24
N ASP A 159 -10.33 6.13 3.42
CA ASP A 159 -11.27 7.15 3.88
C ASP A 159 -12.46 6.49 4.60
N TRP A 160 -12.27 6.22 5.90
CA TRP A 160 -13.20 5.44 6.73
C TRP A 160 -14.48 6.21 7.07
N ASN A 161 -14.36 7.51 7.30
CA ASN A 161 -15.45 8.39 7.76
C ASN A 161 -15.96 9.33 6.64
N ALA A 162 -15.51 9.15 5.40
CA ALA A 162 -15.90 9.95 4.23
C ALA A 162 -15.58 11.45 4.38
N ASP A 163 -14.52 11.78 5.12
CA ASP A 163 -14.07 13.16 5.33
C ASP A 163 -13.05 13.62 4.26
N ARG A 164 -12.76 12.76 3.28
CA ARG A 164 -11.78 12.97 2.19
C ARG A 164 -10.34 13.05 2.66
N CYS A 165 -10.05 12.58 3.87
CA CYS A 165 -8.72 12.38 4.40
C CYS A 165 -8.59 10.92 4.90
N PRO A 166 -7.81 10.07 4.22
CA PRO A 166 -7.65 8.67 4.62
C PRO A 166 -7.23 8.52 6.08
N GLY A 167 -7.98 7.69 6.80
CA GLY A 167 -7.62 7.20 8.11
C GLY A 167 -6.67 6.01 8.04
N LEU A 168 -6.04 5.72 9.18
CA LEU A 168 -5.23 4.53 9.37
C LEU A 168 -6.03 3.47 10.13
N ILE A 169 -6.19 2.29 9.53
CA ILE A 169 -6.87 1.14 10.14
C ILE A 169 -5.81 0.10 10.47
N ALA A 170 -5.72 -0.28 11.75
CA ALA A 170 -4.83 -1.34 12.21
C ALA A 170 -5.62 -2.64 12.46
N VAL A 171 -5.13 -3.74 11.91
CA VAL A 171 -5.71 -5.07 12.09
C VAL A 171 -4.72 -5.94 12.84
N ARG A 172 -5.08 -6.37 14.06
CA ARG A 172 -4.27 -7.30 14.85
C ARG A 172 -4.60 -8.74 14.48
N LYS A 173 -3.58 -9.49 14.08
CA LYS A 173 -3.63 -10.93 13.80
C LYS A 173 -3.33 -11.71 15.07
N SER A 174 -3.97 -12.86 15.23
CA SER A 174 -3.66 -13.83 16.28
C SER A 174 -2.60 -14.82 15.80
N ASP A 175 -1.65 -15.17 16.66
CA ASP A 175 -0.89 -16.39 16.48
C ASP A 175 -1.76 -17.60 16.80
N SER A 176 -1.69 -18.63 15.95
CA SER A 176 -2.42 -19.90 16.11
C SER A 176 -2.07 -20.67 17.39
N THR A 177 -1.09 -20.21 18.17
CA THR A 177 -0.66 -20.76 19.45
C THR A 177 -1.35 -20.13 20.67
N SER A 178 -2.16 -19.09 20.50
CA SER A 178 -2.95 -18.50 21.60
C SER A 178 -4.45 -18.79 21.42
N LYS A 179 -4.90 -19.94 21.94
CA LYS A 179 -6.33 -20.08 22.26
C LYS A 179 -6.63 -19.14 23.42
N SER A 180 -7.11 -17.93 23.12
CA SER A 180 -7.79 -17.12 24.12
C SER A 180 -9.05 -17.86 24.55
N THR A 181 -9.13 -18.19 25.84
CA THR A 181 -10.35 -18.69 26.50
C THR A 181 -11.23 -17.51 26.87
N ASP A 182 -11.66 -16.74 25.87
CA ASP A 182 -12.65 -15.68 26.10
C ASP A 182 -13.82 -15.82 25.14
N GLY A 183 -15.00 -16.04 25.73
CA GLY A 183 -16.23 -16.35 25.04
C GLY A 183 -16.78 -15.11 24.34
N HIS A 184 -16.45 -14.94 23.07
CA HIS A 184 -17.20 -14.07 22.17
C HIS A 184 -17.89 -14.90 21.09
N GLN A 185 -19.23 -14.86 21.12
CA GLN A 185 -20.11 -15.52 20.17
C GLN A 185 -19.80 -15.04 18.74
N PRO A 186 -19.82 -15.91 17.72
CA PRO A 186 -19.60 -15.50 16.33
C PRO A 186 -20.75 -14.59 15.87
N ILE A 187 -20.39 -13.43 15.29
CA ILE A 187 -21.32 -12.53 14.62
C ILE A 187 -21.94 -13.28 13.44
N ARG A 188 -23.25 -13.52 13.50
CA ARG A 188 -24.03 -14.18 12.46
C ARG A 188 -24.10 -13.30 11.20
N ASN A 189 -23.99 -13.95 10.05
CA ASN A 189 -24.13 -13.43 8.68
C ASN A 189 -25.04 -12.19 8.54
N LEU A 190 -24.46 -11.06 8.15
CA LEU A 190 -25.19 -9.96 7.55
C LEU A 190 -25.34 -10.25 6.04
N SER A 191 -26.50 -10.79 5.65
CA SER A 191 -26.89 -10.81 4.24
C SER A 191 -27.27 -9.40 3.81
N CYS A 192 -26.57 -8.84 2.83
CA CYS A 192 -26.92 -7.57 2.23
C CYS A 192 -28.17 -7.74 1.34
N THR A 193 -29.36 -7.53 1.89
CA THR A 193 -30.60 -7.47 1.10
C THR A 193 -30.78 -6.06 0.53
N LYS A 194 -30.60 -5.94 -0.78
CA LYS A 194 -30.86 -4.74 -1.58
C LYS A 194 -32.37 -4.41 -1.52
N LYS A 195 -32.77 -3.39 -0.77
CA LYS A 195 -34.12 -2.80 -0.89
C LYS A 195 -34.19 -2.08 -2.24
N ARG A 196 -35.07 -2.55 -3.12
CA ARG A 196 -35.53 -1.78 -4.29
C ARG A 196 -36.70 -0.91 -3.81
N HIS A 197 -36.68 0.37 -4.17
CA HIS A 197 -37.88 1.18 -4.32
C HIS A 197 -38.18 1.30 -5.80
#